data_AF-A0A1B1UGS7-F1
#
_entry.id   AF-A0A1B1UGS7-F1
#
_cell.length_a   1.000
_cell.length_b   1.000
_cell.length_c   1.000
_cell.angle_alpha   90.00
_cell.angle_beta   90.00
_cell.angle_gamma   90.00
#
_symmetry.space_group_name_H-M   'P 1'
#
loop_
_entity.id
_entity.type
_entity.pdbx_description
1 polymer ?
#
loop_
_entity_poly.entity_id
_entity_poly.type
_entity_poly.pdbx_seq_one_letter_code
_entity_poly.pdbx_strand_id
1 'polypeptide(L)'
;MKLAACLSFALAMTASVSAATAVEQCRFIEARPEREACYQRQEVARAARQKAEEAKQAVQQKPYEPIAPEDAQLAKSLRSICRGC
;
A
#
# COMPACT_ATOMS: atom_id res chain seq x y z
N MET A 1 25.76 -39.30 -11.76
CA MET A 1 25.89 -37.83 -11.67
C MET A 1 24.61 -37.06 -11.97
N LYS A 2 23.65 -37.60 -12.76
CA LYS A 2 22.38 -36.91 -13.10
C LYS A 2 21.40 -36.74 -11.92
N LEU A 3 21.34 -37.70 -10.99
CA LEU A 3 20.41 -37.66 -9.85
C LEU A 3 20.76 -36.57 -8.83
N ALA A 4 22.05 -36.31 -8.61
CA ALA A 4 22.51 -35.25 -7.72
C ALA A 4 22.13 -33.86 -8.25
N ALA A 5 22.24 -33.64 -9.56
CA ALA A 5 21.86 -32.38 -10.20
C ALA A 5 20.34 -32.11 -10.10
N CYS A 6 19.50 -33.15 -10.23
CA CYS A 6 18.05 -33.03 -10.06
C CYS A 6 17.65 -32.67 -8.62
N LEU A 7 18.32 -33.25 -7.63
CA LEU A 7 18.08 -32.96 -6.20
C LEU A 7 18.45 -31.52 -5.85
N SER A 8 19.58 -31.00 -6.36
CA SER A 8 19.98 -29.61 -6.16
C SER A 8 19.00 -28.62 -6.78
N PHE A 9 18.44 -28.95 -7.94
CA PHE A 9 17.46 -28.10 -8.63
C PHE A 9 16.11 -28.08 -7.90
N ALA A 10 15.67 -29.23 -7.37
CA ALA A 10 14.47 -29.32 -6.55
C ALA A 10 14.59 -28.54 -5.23
N LEU A 11 15.76 -28.57 -4.60
CA LEU A 11 16.01 -27.84 -3.35
C LEU A 11 16.14 -26.33 -3.55
N ALA A 12 16.62 -25.88 -4.71
CA ALA A 12 16.65 -24.46 -5.07
C ALA A 12 15.27 -23.87 -5.34
N MET A 13 14.33 -24.68 -5.85
CA MET A 13 12.94 -24.25 -6.12
C MET A 13 12.06 -24.17 -4.86
N THR A 14 12.41 -24.86 -3.78
CA THR A 14 11.69 -24.74 -2.50
C THR A 14 12.20 -23.60 -1.62
N ALA A 15 13.43 -23.13 -1.86
CA ALA A 15 14.02 -22.01 -1.12
C ALA A 15 13.46 -20.63 -1.52
N SER A 16 12.68 -20.53 -2.61
CA SER A 16 12.05 -19.28 -3.07
C SER A 16 10.69 -19.01 -2.45
N VAL A 17 10.32 -19.67 -1.33
CA VAL A 17 9.23 -19.19 -0.47
C VAL A 17 9.79 -18.05 0.38
N SER A 18 9.96 -16.92 -0.31
CA SER A 18 10.33 -15.63 0.24
C SER A 18 9.57 -15.36 1.53
N ALA A 19 10.32 -15.23 2.62
CA ALA A 19 9.87 -14.63 3.88
C ALA A 19 9.63 -13.11 3.73
N ALA A 20 8.98 -12.70 2.65
CA ALA A 20 8.46 -11.36 2.47
C ALA A 20 7.15 -11.27 3.23
N THR A 21 7.23 -10.97 4.53
CA THR A 21 6.14 -10.43 5.36
C THR A 21 4.76 -10.85 4.85
N ALA A 22 4.47 -12.15 4.87
CA ALA A 22 3.24 -12.66 4.32
C ALA A 22 2.11 -11.98 5.09
N VAL A 23 1.26 -11.24 4.38
CA VAL A 23 -0.03 -10.82 4.93
C VAL A 23 -0.66 -12.10 5.45
N GLU A 24 -0.71 -12.29 6.78
CA GLU A 24 -1.21 -13.53 7.38
C GLU A 24 -2.56 -13.81 6.74
N GLN A 25 -2.66 -14.88 5.95
CA GLN A 25 -3.90 -15.19 5.26
C GLN A 25 -4.85 -15.83 6.27
N CYS A 26 -5.49 -14.98 7.10
CA CYS A 26 -6.35 -15.39 8.21
C CYS A 26 -7.45 -16.39 7.78
N ARG A 27 -7.82 -16.41 6.48
CA ARG A 27 -8.81 -17.34 5.92
C ARG A 27 -8.45 -18.82 6.04
N PHE A 28 -7.17 -19.16 6.14
CA PHE A 28 -6.71 -20.56 6.22
C PHE A 28 -6.65 -21.09 7.66
N ILE A 29 -6.91 -20.25 8.66
CA ILE A 29 -6.90 -20.67 10.05
C ILE A 29 -8.21 -21.40 10.35
N GLU A 30 -8.15 -22.70 10.65
CA GLU A 30 -9.32 -23.53 10.94
C GLU A 30 -9.97 -23.16 12.27
N ALA A 31 -9.17 -22.97 13.32
CA ALA A 31 -9.64 -22.60 14.64
C ALA A 31 -10.18 -21.16 14.65
N ARG A 32 -11.47 -21.01 14.97
CA ARG A 32 -12.13 -19.70 15.11
C ARG A 32 -11.39 -18.70 16.02
N PRO A 33 -10.95 -19.05 17.24
CA PRO A 33 -10.31 -18.07 18.11
C PRO A 33 -9.00 -17.53 17.53
N GLU A 34 -8.22 -18.39 16.89
CA GLU A 34 -6.98 -18.02 16.23
C GLU A 34 -7.23 -17.15 14.99
N ARG A 35 -8.29 -17.45 14.24
CA ARG A 35 -8.73 -16.67 13.09
C ARG A 35 -9.14 -15.26 13.50
N GLU A 36 -9.93 -15.13 14.56
CA GLU A 36 -10.37 -13.84 15.10
C GLU A 36 -9.18 -13.02 15.60
N ALA A 37 -8.24 -13.64 16.33
CA ALA A 37 -7.01 -12.99 16.77
C ALA A 37 -6.14 -12.51 15.58
N CYS A 38 -6.10 -13.26 14.48
CA CYS A 38 -5.40 -12.85 13.26
C CYS A 38 -6.01 -11.59 12.64
N TYR A 39 -7.34 -11.54 12.52
CA TYR A 39 -8.03 -10.35 12.01
C TYR A 39 -7.81 -9.12 12.89
N GLN A 40 -7.83 -9.29 14.20
CA GLN A 40 -7.54 -8.24 15.18
C GLN A 40 -6.13 -7.64 15.01
N ARG A 41 -5.12 -8.46 14.71
CA ARG A 41 -3.78 -7.94 14.39
C ARG A 41 -3.76 -7.18 13.06
N GLN A 42 -4.47 -7.69 12.05
CA GLN A 42 -4.55 -7.04 10.74
C GLN A 42 -5.24 -5.67 10.79
N GLU A 43 -6.33 -5.53 11.53
CA GLU A 43 -7.02 -4.24 11.68
C GLU A 43 -6.16 -3.22 12.43
N VAL A 44 -5.43 -3.63 13.47
CA VAL A 44 -4.50 -2.75 14.19
C VAL A 44 -3.39 -2.28 13.24
N ALA A 45 -2.81 -3.18 12.45
CA ALA A 45 -1.79 -2.82 11.46
C ALA A 45 -2.36 -1.89 10.37
N ARG A 46 -3.60 -2.10 9.92
CA ARG A 46 -4.27 -1.23 8.94
C ARG A 46 -4.51 0.16 9.52
N ALA A 47 -5.02 0.25 10.74
CA ALA A 47 -5.25 1.52 11.42
C ALA A 47 -3.93 2.29 11.63
N ALA A 48 -2.84 1.59 11.99
CA ALA A 48 -1.53 2.21 12.10
C ALA A 48 -1.02 2.78 10.76
N ARG A 49 -1.21 2.04 9.66
CA ARG A 49 -0.88 2.52 8.31
C ARG A 49 -1.72 3.73 7.91
N GLN A 50 -3.03 3.71 8.17
CA GLN A 50 -3.91 4.85 7.89
C GLN A 50 -3.45 6.10 8.63
N LYS A 51 -3.17 6.00 9.94
CA LYS A 51 -2.62 7.12 10.72
C LYS A 51 -1.29 7.64 10.19
N ALA A 52 -0.41 6.74 9.75
CA ALA A 52 0.87 7.14 9.15
C ALA A 52 0.67 7.88 7.83
N GLU A 53 -0.27 7.45 6.98
CA GLU A 53 -0.62 8.15 5.74
C GLU A 53 -1.28 9.50 6.00
N GLU A 54 -2.20 9.60 6.97
CA GLU A 54 -2.78 10.86 7.42
C GLU A 54 -1.70 11.83 7.92
N ALA A 55 -0.74 11.35 8.70
CA ALA A 55 0.39 12.16 9.16
C ALA A 55 1.26 12.66 7.99
N LYS A 56 1.53 11.80 6.99
CA LYS A 56 2.22 12.22 5.76
C LYS A 56 1.43 13.27 5.01
N GLN A 57 0.12 13.11 4.88
CA GLN A 57 -0.74 14.11 4.22
C GLN A 57 -0.75 15.43 4.98
N ALA A 58 -0.81 15.42 6.31
CA ALA A 58 -0.72 16.63 7.13
C ALA A 58 0.62 17.36 6.94
N VAL A 59 1.73 16.63 6.80
CA VAL A 59 3.04 17.21 6.46
C VAL A 59 3.07 17.77 5.04
N GLN A 60 2.38 17.12 4.09
CA GLN A 60 2.34 17.51 2.68
C GLN A 60 1.27 18.56 2.35
N GLN A 61 0.38 18.90 3.31
CA GLN A 61 -0.50 20.05 3.19
C GLN A 61 0.38 21.31 3.19
N LYS A 62 0.84 21.70 2.00
CA LYS A 62 1.41 23.02 1.79
C LYS A 62 0.42 24.06 2.33
N PRO A 63 0.88 25.04 3.14
CA PRO A 63 0.06 26.18 3.48
C PRO A 63 -0.57 26.75 2.20
N TYR A 64 -1.83 27.16 2.29
CA TYR A 64 -2.51 27.82 1.17
C TYR A 64 -1.67 29.01 0.71
N GLU A 65 -0.98 28.86 -0.41
CA GLU A 65 -0.25 29.95 -1.06
C GLU A 65 -1.30 30.83 -1.75
N PRO A 66 -1.42 32.11 -1.37
CA PRO A 66 -2.32 33.02 -2.06
C PRO A 66 -1.98 33.04 -3.55
N ILE A 67 -2.99 32.77 -4.38
CA ILE A 67 -2.86 32.77 -5.84
C ILE A 67 -2.36 34.15 -6.26
N ALA A 68 -1.24 34.20 -6.99
CA ALA A 68 -0.70 35.46 -7.49
C ALA A 68 -1.72 36.14 -8.41
N PRO A 69 -1.79 37.49 -8.42
CA PRO A 69 -2.79 38.21 -9.22
C PRO A 69 -2.71 37.86 -10.72
N GLU A 70 -1.51 37.58 -11.23
CA GLU A 70 -1.27 37.07 -12.58
C GLU A 70 -1.94 35.72 -12.85
N ASP A 71 -1.84 34.76 -11.92
CA ASP A 71 -2.47 33.45 -12.02
C ASP A 71 -4.00 33.56 -11.95
N ALA A 72 -4.50 34.49 -11.13
CA ALA A 72 -5.93 34.78 -11.06
C ALA A 72 -6.46 35.38 -12.37
N GLN A 73 -5.67 36.20 -13.07
CA GLN A 73 -6.03 36.72 -14.39
C GLN A 73 -5.95 35.64 -15.48
N LEU A 74 -4.92 34.79 -15.46
CA LEU A 74 -4.80 33.66 -16.37
C LEU A 74 -5.93 32.65 -16.17
N ALA A 75 -6.28 32.32 -14.92
CA ALA A 75 -7.42 31.47 -14.62
C ALA A 75 -8.74 32.06 -15.13
N LYS A 76 -8.92 33.39 -15.09
CA LYS A 76 -10.07 34.08 -15.66
C LYS A 76 -10.10 34.01 -17.18
N SER A 77 -8.96 34.15 -17.86
CA SER A 77 -8.88 34.06 -19.33
C SER A 77 -9.12 32.63 -19.84
N LEU A 78 -8.75 31.61 -19.04
CA LEU A 78 -8.98 30.20 -19.33
C LEU A 78 -10.43 29.74 -19.11
N ARG A 79 -11.32 30.57 -18.52
CA ARG A 79 -12.74 30.24 -18.28
C ARG A 79 -13.55 30.05 -19.57
N SER A 80 -13.05 30.53 -20.71
CA SER A 80 -13.67 30.33 -22.03
C SER A 80 -13.39 28.94 -22.62
N ILE A 81 -12.49 28.15 -22.03
CA ILE A 81 -12.18 26.80 -22.48
C ILE A 81 -13.14 25.84 -21.80
N CYS A 82 -13.97 25.14 -22.59
CA CYS A 82 -14.81 24.06 -22.08
C CYS A 82 -13.91 22.95 -21.51
N ARG A 83 -14.07 22.65 -20.21
CA ARG A 83 -13.26 21.64 -19.51
C ARG A 83 -13.92 20.27 -19.37
N GLY A 84 -15.11 20.09 -19.94
CA GLY A 84 -15.82 18.79 -19.97
C GLY A 84 -15.97 18.19 -18.58
N CYS A 85 -17.06 18.56 -17.90
CA CYS A 85 -17.46 17.90 -16.67
C CYS A 85 -18.01 16.49 -16.92
#